data_AF-A0A4R1FMP1-F1
#
_entry.id   AF-A0A4R1FMP1-F1
#
_cell.length_a   1.000
_cell.length_b   1.000
_cell.length_c   1.000
_cell.angle_alpha   90.00
_cell.angle_beta   90.00
_cell.angle_gamma   90.00
#
_symmetry.space_group_name_H-M   'P 1'
#
loop_
_entity.id
_entity.type
_entity.pdbx_description
1 polymer ?
#
loop_
_entity_poly.entity_id
_entity_poly.type
_entity_poly.pdbx_seq_one_letter_code
_entity_poly.pdbx_strand_id
1 'polypeptide(L)'
;MNAQTVGTEDEAAVLLFGREVLPPHEQALLGWLLDQPGRSSLWLADESGLGVGSDAFRQMSKRWRGYGFLDAVWVEEYETHAPRATDFAAMVMGMDAVEWVLYTVHGVEPVDLDAYAEEYELAAGEGVA
;
A
#
# COMPACT_ATOMS: atom_id res chain seq x y z
N MET A 1 17.83 -14.12 18.94
CA MET A 1 17.05 -14.66 17.80
C MET A 1 16.49 -13.47 17.04
N ASN A 2 16.91 -13.31 15.78
CA ASN A 2 16.69 -12.11 14.98
C ASN A 2 15.24 -12.05 14.48
N ALA A 3 14.55 -10.94 14.74
CA ALA A 3 13.23 -10.67 14.19
C ALA A 3 13.33 -9.87 12.89
N GLN A 4 12.85 -10.50 11.82
CA GLN A 4 11.97 -9.90 10.81
C GLN A 4 12.53 -8.77 9.91
N THR A 5 13.13 -9.16 8.80
CA THR A 5 13.30 -8.35 7.58
C THR A 5 12.14 -8.49 6.57
N VAL A 6 11.03 -9.12 6.97
CA VAL A 6 9.84 -9.31 6.09
C VAL A 6 8.97 -8.04 6.00
N GLY A 7 9.26 -7.02 6.81
CA GLY A 7 8.56 -5.73 6.77
C GLY A 7 9.02 -4.78 5.66
N THR A 8 10.21 -4.94 5.07
CA THR A 8 10.83 -3.82 4.34
C THR A 8 10.35 -3.63 2.90
N GLU A 9 10.08 -4.71 2.15
CA GLU A 9 9.70 -4.57 0.72
C GLU A 9 8.25 -4.12 0.54
N ASP A 10 7.32 -4.71 1.30
CA ASP A 10 5.90 -4.34 1.26
C ASP A 10 5.69 -2.90 1.78
N GLU A 11 6.39 -2.53 2.86
CA GLU A 11 6.38 -1.16 3.39
C GLU A 11 7.02 -0.17 2.40
N ALA A 12 8.17 -0.51 1.79
CA ALA A 12 8.80 0.33 0.77
C ALA A 12 7.90 0.52 -0.46
N ALA A 13 7.18 -0.53 -0.89
CA ALA A 13 6.26 -0.44 -2.01
C ALA A 13 5.12 0.56 -1.74
N VAL A 14 4.52 0.52 -0.54
CA VAL A 14 3.50 1.50 -0.16
C VAL A 14 4.09 2.90 -0.03
N LEU A 15 5.27 3.06 0.56
CA LEU A 15 5.92 4.37 0.69
C LEU A 15 6.19 4.99 -0.68
N LEU A 16 6.66 4.20 -1.65
CA LEU A 16 7.01 4.68 -2.99
C LEU A 16 5.79 4.94 -3.89
N PHE A 17 4.75 4.09 -3.79
CA PHE A 17 3.64 4.10 -4.75
C PHE A 17 2.28 4.47 -4.16
N GLY A 18 2.17 4.60 -2.84
CA GLY A 18 0.91 4.90 -2.15
C GLY A 18 -0.17 3.88 -2.52
N ARG A 19 -1.33 4.38 -2.96
CA ARG A 19 -2.43 3.53 -3.41
C ARG A 19 -2.13 2.75 -4.70
N GLU A 20 -1.20 3.24 -5.52
CA GLU A 20 -0.88 2.63 -6.83
C GLU A 20 -0.10 1.32 -6.70
N VAL A 21 0.26 0.92 -5.47
CA VAL A 21 0.72 -0.44 -5.16
C VAL A 21 -0.38 -1.49 -5.43
N LEU A 22 -1.65 -1.07 -5.42
CA LEU A 22 -2.80 -1.93 -5.68
C LEU A 22 -3.24 -1.83 -7.15
N PRO A 23 -3.63 -2.96 -7.78
CA PRO A 23 -4.34 -2.93 -9.04
C PRO A 23 -5.64 -2.09 -8.96
N PRO A 24 -6.12 -1.47 -10.06
CA PRO A 24 -7.33 -0.61 -10.03
C PRO A 24 -8.57 -1.28 -9.44
N HIS A 25 -8.76 -2.57 -9.68
CA HIS A 25 -9.86 -3.33 -9.07
C HIS A 25 -9.74 -3.43 -7.54
N GLU A 26 -8.53 -3.64 -7.04
CA GLU A 26 -8.26 -3.70 -5.60
C GLU A 26 -8.37 -2.32 -4.94
N GLN A 27 -7.99 -1.25 -5.65
CA GLN A 27 -8.24 0.13 -5.20
C GLN A 27 -9.75 0.39 -5.04
N ALA A 28 -10.56 -0.01 -6.02
CA ALA A 28 -12.02 0.13 -5.96
C ALA A 28 -12.63 -0.69 -4.81
N LEU A 29 -12.16 -1.93 -4.63
CA LEU A 29 -12.60 -2.80 -3.55
C LEU A 29 -12.22 -2.27 -2.16
N LEU A 30 -11.01 -1.73 -2.00
CA LEU A 30 -10.58 -1.11 -0.75
C LEU A 30 -11.38 0.16 -0.47
N GLY A 31 -11.68 0.96 -1.50
CA GLY A 31 -12.59 2.10 -1.42
C GLY A 31 -13.98 1.68 -0.94
N TRP A 32 -14.57 0.65 -1.55
CA TRP A 32 -15.85 0.10 -1.12
C TRP A 32 -15.84 -0.36 0.35
N LEU A 33 -14.75 -1.00 0.80
CA LEU A 33 -14.62 -1.46 2.19
C LEU A 33 -14.52 -0.29 3.17
N LEU A 34 -13.83 0.79 2.79
CA LEU A 34 -13.74 2.03 3.58
C LEU A 34 -15.10 2.72 3.75
N ASP A 35 -16.00 2.56 2.79
CA ASP A 35 -17.36 3.10 2.84
C ASP A 35 -18.33 2.25 3.69
N GLN A 36 -17.94 1.03 4.11
CA GLN A 36 -18.78 0.17 4.95
C GLN A 36 -18.85 0.68 6.40
N PRO A 37 -19.95 0.42 7.13
CA PRO A 37 -20.03 0.67 8.56
C PRO A 37 -18.85 0.02 9.31
N GLY A 38 -18.14 0.82 10.11
CA GLY A 38 -16.94 0.35 10.84
C GLY A 38 -15.77 -0.06 9.94
N ARG A 39 -15.84 0.25 8.64
CA ARG A 39 -14.87 -0.12 7.59
C ARG A 39 -14.64 -1.62 7.49
N SER A 40 -15.63 -2.42 7.84
CA SER A 40 -15.52 -3.88 7.92
C SER A 40 -16.67 -4.58 7.23
N SER A 41 -16.41 -5.75 6.64
CA SER A 41 -17.47 -6.54 6.02
C SER A 41 -17.12 -8.02 5.93
N LEU A 42 -18.05 -8.89 6.31
CA LEU A 42 -17.96 -10.34 6.08
C LEU A 42 -18.09 -10.71 4.60
N TRP A 43 -18.64 -9.81 3.80
CA TRP A 43 -18.93 -10.01 2.38
C TRP A 43 -17.78 -9.58 1.46
N LEU A 44 -16.63 -9.17 2.01
CA LEU A 44 -15.49 -8.69 1.22
C LEU A 44 -15.06 -9.68 0.14
N ALA A 45 -15.10 -10.98 0.42
CA ALA A 45 -14.71 -12.00 -0.55
C ALA A 45 -15.70 -12.14 -1.71
N ASP A 46 -16.98 -11.94 -1.43
CA ASP A 46 -18.03 -11.99 -2.44
C ASP A 46 -17.97 -10.72 -3.31
N GLU A 47 -17.78 -9.55 -2.70
CA GLU A 47 -17.60 -8.28 -3.41
C GLU A 47 -16.33 -8.28 -4.28
N SER A 48 -15.27 -8.96 -3.84
CA SER A 48 -14.04 -9.12 -4.64
C SER A 48 -14.22 -10.02 -5.87
N GLY A 49 -15.32 -10.78 -5.95
CA GLY A 49 -15.54 -11.80 -6.98
C GLY A 49 -14.65 -13.06 -6.84
N LEU A 50 -13.84 -13.16 -5.78
CA LEU A 50 -12.89 -14.26 -5.57
C LEU A 50 -13.47 -15.39 -4.69
N GLY A 51 -14.48 -15.10 -3.86
CA GLY A 51 -15.11 -16.06 -2.94
C GLY A 51 -14.28 -16.36 -1.68
N VAL A 52 -14.96 -16.52 -0.53
CA VAL A 52 -14.36 -16.59 0.83
C VAL A 52 -13.27 -17.67 0.99
N GLY A 53 -13.39 -18.78 0.28
CA GLY A 53 -12.48 -19.93 0.41
C GLY A 53 -11.33 -19.97 -0.59
N SER A 54 -11.27 -19.06 -1.57
CA SER A 54 -10.30 -19.18 -2.65
C SER A 54 -8.89 -18.79 -2.22
N ASP A 55 -7.89 -19.43 -2.82
CA ASP A 55 -6.50 -19.07 -2.59
C ASP A 55 -6.18 -17.66 -3.10
N ALA A 56 -6.85 -17.21 -4.16
CA ALA A 56 -6.73 -15.83 -4.65
C ALA A 56 -7.17 -14.81 -3.59
N PHE A 57 -8.33 -15.02 -2.95
CA PHE A 57 -8.80 -14.13 -1.89
C PHE A 57 -7.85 -14.13 -0.68
N ARG A 58 -7.33 -15.30 -0.30
CA ARG A 58 -6.36 -15.43 0.79
C ARG A 58 -5.05 -14.68 0.47
N GLN A 59 -4.57 -14.77 -0.76
CA GLN A 59 -3.35 -14.07 -1.20
C GLN A 59 -3.53 -12.56 -1.21
N MET A 60 -4.65 -12.07 -1.76
CA MET A 60 -5.01 -10.65 -1.71
C MET A 60 -5.07 -10.14 -0.26
N SER A 61 -5.82 -10.84 0.60
CA SER A 61 -5.96 -10.48 2.02
C SER A 61 -4.64 -10.55 2.79
N LYS A 62 -3.73 -11.46 2.41
CA LYS A 62 -2.38 -11.53 3.00
C LYS A 62 -1.55 -10.33 2.57
N ARG A 63 -1.58 -9.97 1.29
CA ARG A 63 -0.85 -8.83 0.74
C ARG A 63 -1.34 -7.51 1.33
N TRP A 64 -2.65 -7.30 1.42
CA TRP A 64 -3.21 -6.10 2.04
C TRP A 64 -2.85 -5.97 3.52
N ARG A 65 -2.75 -7.08 4.24
CA ARG A 65 -2.19 -7.10 5.61
C ARG A 65 -0.70 -6.74 5.62
N GLY A 66 0.07 -7.23 4.65
CA GLY A 66 1.49 -6.85 4.47
C GLY A 66 1.67 -5.35 4.26
N TYR A 67 0.77 -4.73 3.49
CA TYR A 67 0.72 -3.28 3.27
C TYR A 67 0.12 -2.49 4.44
N GLY A 68 -0.37 -3.15 5.49
CA GLY A 68 -1.02 -2.48 6.62
C GLY A 68 -2.40 -1.90 6.30
N PHE A 69 -3.02 -2.28 5.18
CA PHE A 69 -4.34 -1.79 4.78
C PHE A 69 -5.50 -2.54 5.45
N LEU A 70 -5.24 -3.74 5.95
CA LEU A 70 -6.28 -4.64 6.44
C LEU A 70 -5.95 -5.18 7.82
N ASP A 71 -6.96 -5.16 8.68
CA ASP A 71 -7.01 -5.75 10.02
C ASP A 71 -8.17 -6.78 10.09
N ALA A 72 -8.36 -7.37 11.27
CA ALA A 72 -9.55 -8.13 11.60
C ALA A 72 -10.26 -7.51 12.82
N VAL A 73 -11.59 -7.51 12.80
CA VAL A 73 -12.43 -7.09 13.93
C VAL A 73 -13.42 -8.20 14.26
N TRP A 74 -13.71 -8.40 15.55
CA TRP A 74 -14.76 -9.33 15.96
C TRP A 74 -16.14 -8.70 15.74
N VAL A 75 -17.06 -9.43 15.12
CA VAL A 75 -18.44 -9.02 14.88
C VAL A 75 -19.36 -9.92 15.69
N GLU A 76 -19.94 -9.36 16.76
CA GLU A 76 -20.75 -10.11 17.72
C GLU A 76 -21.98 -10.76 17.10
N GLU A 77 -22.69 -10.06 16.21
CA GLU A 77 -23.92 -10.54 15.56
C GLU A 77 -23.74 -11.89 14.84
N TYR A 78 -22.54 -12.12 14.29
CA TYR A 78 -22.22 -13.31 13.50
C TYR A 78 -21.21 -14.22 14.20
N GLU A 79 -20.82 -13.89 15.45
CA GLU A 79 -19.81 -14.60 16.24
C GLU A 79 -18.55 -14.96 15.43
N THR A 80 -18.03 -13.99 14.67
CA THR A 80 -16.89 -14.23 13.78
C THR A 80 -16.04 -13.00 13.55
N HIS A 81 -14.86 -13.17 12.95
CA HIS A 81 -13.99 -12.07 12.56
C HIS A 81 -14.30 -11.59 11.13
N ALA A 82 -14.47 -10.27 10.97
CA ALA A 82 -14.56 -9.61 9.69
C ALA A 82 -13.25 -8.89 9.33
N PRO A 83 -12.83 -8.92 8.05
CA PRO A 83 -11.83 -7.99 7.54
C PRO A 83 -12.24 -6.54 7.79
N ARG A 84 -11.29 -5.69 8.20
CA ARG A 84 -11.51 -4.27 8.46
C ARG A 84 -10.41 -3.43 7.83
N ALA A 85 -10.74 -2.39 7.06
CA ALA A 85 -9.75 -1.45 6.57
C ALA A 85 -9.21 -0.56 7.71
N THR A 86 -7.91 -0.32 7.70
CA THR A 86 -7.21 0.46 8.73
C THR A 86 -7.36 1.97 8.52
N ASP A 87 -7.00 2.78 9.52
CA ASP A 87 -6.85 4.22 9.33
C ASP A 87 -5.75 4.57 8.31
N PHE A 88 -4.70 3.75 8.25
CA PHE A 88 -3.63 3.90 7.27
C PHE A 88 -4.15 3.70 5.84
N ALA A 89 -5.00 2.70 5.60
CA ALA A 89 -5.68 2.53 4.31
C ALA A 89 -6.51 3.76 3.94
N ALA A 90 -7.27 4.33 4.89
CA ALA A 90 -8.08 5.51 4.65
C ALA A 90 -7.22 6.73 4.26
N MET A 91 -6.09 6.91 4.95
CA MET A 91 -5.11 7.97 4.64
C MET A 91 -4.53 7.81 3.24
N VAL A 92 -4.02 6.62 2.91
CA VAL A 92 -3.40 6.32 1.61
C VAL A 92 -4.39 6.47 0.45
N MET A 93 -5.62 5.99 0.63
CA MET A 93 -6.66 6.09 -0.40
C MET A 93 -7.22 7.51 -0.57
N GLY A 94 -7.12 8.35 0.48
CA GLY A 94 -7.63 9.72 0.49
C GLY A 94 -6.68 10.77 -0.08
N MET A 95 -5.40 10.42 -0.29
CA MET A 95 -4.40 11.32 -0.88
C MET A 95 -4.26 11.06 -2.38
N ASP A 96 -4.10 12.13 -3.16
CA ASP A 96 -3.58 11.96 -4.52
C ASP A 96 -2.08 11.63 -4.50
N ALA A 97 -1.51 11.24 -5.65
CA ALA A 97 -0.11 10.83 -5.73
C ALA A 97 0.87 11.94 -5.34
N VAL A 98 0.53 13.21 -5.59
CA VAL A 98 1.37 14.36 -5.23
C VAL A 98 1.31 14.60 -3.73
N GLU A 99 0.12 14.57 -3.13
CA GLU A 99 -0.07 14.66 -1.69
C GLU A 99 0.65 13.54 -0.94
N TRP A 100 0.60 12.32 -1.46
CA TRP A 100 1.31 11.17 -0.90
C TRP A 100 2.83 11.34 -0.93
N VAL A 101 3.38 11.79 -2.08
CA VAL A 101 4.81 12.08 -2.20
C VAL A 101 5.20 13.18 -1.20
N LEU A 102 4.46 14.28 -1.13
CA LEU A 102 4.73 15.36 -0.18
C LEU A 102 4.68 14.90 1.28
N TYR A 103 3.73 14.01 1.62
CA TYR A 103 3.61 13.43 2.95
C TYR A 103 4.81 12.55 3.32
N THR A 104 5.29 11.73 2.37
CA THR A 104 6.39 10.78 2.61
C THR A 104 7.77 11.41 2.52
N VAL A 105 7.94 12.52 1.77
CA VAL A 105 9.22 13.24 1.62
C VAL A 105 9.35 14.48 2.52
N HIS A 106 8.40 14.72 3.42
CA HIS A 106 8.40 15.92 4.25
C HIS A 106 9.68 16.01 5.12
N GLY A 107 10.50 17.03 4.88
CA GLY A 107 11.80 17.23 5.55
C GLY A 107 13.02 16.65 4.80
N VAL A 108 12.81 16.03 3.64
CA VAL A 108 13.89 15.66 2.71
C VAL A 108 14.10 16.83 1.75
N GLU A 109 15.32 17.37 1.68
CA GLU A 109 15.65 18.36 0.64
C GLU A 109 15.39 17.73 -0.74
N PRO A 110 14.76 18.45 -1.69
CA PRO A 110 14.62 17.98 -3.06
C PRO A 110 15.98 17.55 -3.58
N VAL A 111 16.06 16.38 -4.21
CA VAL A 111 17.30 15.96 -4.87
C VAL A 111 17.57 16.95 -5.99
N ASP A 112 18.64 17.73 -5.84
CA ASP A 112 19.12 18.65 -6.87
C ASP A 112 19.69 17.84 -8.03
N LEU A 113 18.88 17.62 -9.06
CA LEU A 113 19.29 16.88 -10.25
C LEU A 113 20.36 17.64 -11.06
N ASP A 114 20.45 18.96 -10.92
CA ASP A 114 21.46 19.76 -11.60
C ASP A 114 22.85 19.52 -10.97
N ALA A 115 22.92 19.33 -9.65
CA ALA A 115 24.15 18.94 -8.96
C ALA A 115 24.69 17.56 -9.40
N TYR A 116 23.81 16.63 -9.78
CA TYR A 116 24.19 15.29 -10.26
C TYR A 116 24.43 15.21 -11.77
N ALA A 117 23.92 16.16 -12.56
CA ALA A 117 24.18 16.24 -13.99
C ALA A 117 25.67 16.54 -14.28
N GLU A 118 26.31 17.36 -13.45
CA GLU A 118 27.75 17.67 -13.56
C GLU A 118 28.65 16.44 -13.34
N GLU A 119 28.25 15.47 -12.49
CA GLU A 119 29.00 14.24 -12.26
C GLU A 119 28.95 13.26 -13.44
N TYR A 120 27.83 13.24 -14.19
CA TYR A 120 27.70 12.38 -15.38
C TYR A 120 28.53 12.90 -16.56
N GLU A 121 28.67 14.21 -16.74
CA GLU A 121 29.56 14.77 -17.77
C GLU A 121 31.04 14.50 -17.44
N LEU A 122 31.42 14.50 -16.16
CA LEU A 122 32.78 14.19 -15.74
C LEU A 122 33.15 12.70 -15.96
N ALA A 123 32.21 11.78 -15.72
CA ALA A 123 32.42 10.35 -15.93
C ALA A 123 32.33 9.91 -17.41
N ALA A 124 31.62 10.67 -18.26
CA ALA A 124 31.58 10.45 -19.70
C ALA A 124 32.78 11.07 -20.45
N GLY A 125 33.57 11.91 -19.78
CA GLY A 125 34.71 12.65 -20.35
C GLY A 125 36.04 11.89 -20.35
N GLU A 126 36.24 10.85 -19.53
CA GLU A 126 37.45 10.01 -19.57
C GLU A 126 37.22 8.80 -20.49
N GLY A 127 37.10 9.06 -21.79
CA GLY A 127 36.80 7.97 -22.73
C GLY A 127 37.01 8.22 -24.20
N VAL A 128 37.62 9.32 -24.67
CA VAL A 128 38.08 9.41 -26.07
C VAL A 128 39.31 10.32 -26.20
N ALA A 129 40.40 9.70 -26.69
CA ALA A 129 41.67 10.24 -27.22
C ALA A 129 42.80 10.58 -26.23
#